data_AF-A0A8S2T7Y8-F1
#
_entry.id   AF-A0A8S2T7Y8-F1
#
_cell.length_a   1.000
_cell.length_b   1.000
_cell.length_c   1.000
_cell.angle_alpha   90.00
_cell.angle_beta   90.00
_cell.angle_gamma   90.00
#
_symmetry.space_group_name_H-M   'P 1'
#
loop_
_entity.id
_entity.type
_entity.pdbx_description
1 polymer ?
#
loop_
_entity_poly.entity_id
_entity_poly.type
_entity_poly.pdbx_seq_one_letter_code
_entity_poly.pdbx_strand_id
1 'polypeptide(L)' 'LCLCKQNVEGRQCDRCKEGFWNMKASNPLGCEPCDCSDEGTLGHLNTCDVVTGQCPCKLTTLNSTIRCDICADG' A
#
# COMPACT_ATOMS: atom_id res chain seq x y z
N LEU A 1 -13.48 23.20 -6.61
CA LEU A 1 -12.48 22.10 -6.72
C LEU A 1 -12.30 21.51 -5.33
N CYS A 2 -12.53 20.22 -5.12
CA CYS A 2 -12.15 19.59 -3.86
C CYS A 2 -10.62 19.47 -3.82
N LEU A 3 -10.00 20.02 -2.79
CA LEU A 3 -8.59 19.83 -2.53
C LEU A 3 -8.46 18.54 -1.72
N CYS A 4 -8.02 17.47 -2.38
CA CYS A 4 -7.78 16.20 -1.70
C CYS A 4 -6.57 16.31 -0.77
N LYS A 5 -6.57 15.50 0.28
CA LYS A 5 -5.37 15.30 1.09
C LYS A 5 -4.25 14.75 0.20
N GLN A 6 -3.00 14.96 0.62
CA GLN A 6 -1.82 14.70 -0.21
C GLN A 6 -1.81 13.30 -0.86
N ASN A 7 -2.21 12.26 -0.14
CA ASN A 7 -2.13 10.87 -0.59
C ASN A 7 -3.49 10.31 -1.04
N VAL A 8 -4.46 11.19 -1.30
CA VAL A 8 -5.82 10.86 -1.71
C VAL A 8 -6.07 11.41 -3.11
N GLU A 9 -6.87 10.71 -3.91
CA GLU A 9 -7.27 11.09 -5.26
C GLU A 9 -8.74 10.74 -5.54
N GLY A 10 -9.17 10.88 -6.79
CA GLY A 10 -10.56 10.73 -7.21
C GLY A 10 -11.31 12.05 -7.22
N ARG A 11 -12.43 12.10 -7.95
CA ARG A 11 -13.25 13.32 -8.07
C ARG A 11 -13.81 13.76 -6.72
N GLN A 12 -14.04 12.82 -5.80
CA GLN A 12 -14.60 13.08 -4.48
C GLN A 12 -13.60 12.87 -3.34
N CYS A 13 -12.31 12.68 -3.65
CA CYS A 13 -11.26 12.37 -2.67
C CYS A 13 -11.58 11.12 -1.84
N ASP A 14 -12.08 10.10 -2.52
CA ASP A 14 -12.67 8.89 -1.96
C ASP A 14 -11.75 7.66 -2.04
N ARG A 15 -10.58 7.79 -2.66
CA ARG A 15 -9.61 6.69 -2.79
C ARG A 15 -8.18 7.15 -2.55
N CYS A 16 -7.35 6.22 -2.06
CA CYS A 16 -5.91 6.45 -1.95
C CYS A 16 -5.27 6.53 -3.34
N LYS A 17 -4.17 7.30 -3.42
CA LYS A 17 -3.29 7.27 -4.58
C LYS A 17 -2.64 5.91 -4.74
N GLU A 18 -2.23 5.58 -5.96
CA GLU A 18 -1.37 4.43 -6.20
C GLU A 18 -0.13 4.48 -5.27
N GLY A 19 0.17 3.34 -4.62
CA GLY A 19 1.22 3.24 -3.61
C GLY A 19 0.81 3.66 -2.20
N PHE A 20 -0.49 3.91 -1.96
CA PHE A 20 -1.03 4.22 -0.63
C PHE A 20 -2.30 3.42 -0.32
N TRP A 21 -2.58 3.23 0.97
CA TRP A 21 -3.71 2.46 1.50
C TRP A 21 -4.22 3.05 2.83
N ASN A 22 -5.22 2.40 3.44
CA ASN A 22 -5.74 2.74 4.76
C ASN A 22 -6.25 4.18 4.93
N MET A 23 -7.22 4.58 4.11
CA MET A 23 -7.77 5.94 4.17
C MET A 23 -8.42 6.22 5.53
N LYS A 24 -7.87 7.17 6.29
CA LYS A 24 -8.37 7.58 7.60
C LYS A 24 -8.62 9.08 7.63
N ALA A 25 -9.80 9.50 8.07
CA ALA A 25 -10.13 10.91 8.23
C ALA A 25 -9.15 11.64 9.18
N SER A 26 -8.66 10.94 10.21
CA SER A 26 -7.67 11.41 11.18
C SER A 26 -6.25 11.52 10.63
N ASN A 27 -5.92 10.81 9.54
CA ASN A 27 -4.61 10.93 8.91
C ASN A 27 -4.54 12.27 8.14
N PRO A 28 -3.64 13.21 8.47
CA PRO A 28 -3.54 14.51 7.79
C PRO A 28 -3.18 14.38 6.30
N LEU A 29 -2.49 13.30 5.91
CA LEU A 29 -2.18 12.97 4.52
C LEU A 29 -3.27 12.13 3.84
N GLY A 30 -4.22 11.61 4.63
CA GLY A 30 -5.36 10.82 4.19
C GLY A 30 -5.07 9.33 4.12
N CYS A 31 -4.00 8.93 3.44
CA CYS A 31 -3.59 7.53 3.28
C CYS A 31 -2.15 7.28 3.73
N GLU A 32 -1.87 6.05 4.12
CA GLU A 32 -0.56 5.53 4.54
C GLU A 32 0.17 4.90 3.34
N PRO A 33 1.51 4.99 3.25
CA PRO A 33 2.25 4.36 2.15
C PRO A 33 2.18 2.83 2.22
N CYS A 34 2.20 2.16 1.06
CA CYS A 34 2.25 0.70 0.95
C CYS A 34 3.54 0.12 1.53
N ASP A 35 4.66 0.77 1.22
CA ASP A 35 5.93 0.55 1.91
C ASP A 35 6.43 -0.91 1.75
N CYS A 36 6.20 -1.45 0.55
CA CYS A 36 6.53 -2.82 0.14
C CYS A 36 8.05 -3.04 0.09
N SER A 37 8.50 -4.22 0.50
CA SER A 37 9.88 -4.68 0.35
C SER A 37 10.22 -4.88 -1.13
N ASP A 38 11.25 -4.17 -1.61
CA ASP A 38 11.70 -4.25 -3.00
C ASP A 38 12.10 -5.70 -3.37
N GLU A 39 12.88 -6.37 -2.51
CA GLU A 39 13.35 -7.73 -2.74
C GLU A 39 12.21 -8.77 -2.66
N GLY A 40 11.25 -8.56 -1.76
CA GLY A 40 10.14 -9.48 -1.51
C GLY A 40 8.94 -9.33 -2.44
N THR A 41 8.86 -8.24 -3.21
CA THR A 41 7.67 -7.91 -4.01
C THR A 41 7.84 -8.30 -5.48
N LEU A 42 6.78 -8.85 -6.08
CA LEU A 42 6.74 -9.18 -7.50
C LEU A 42 7.01 -7.91 -8.34
N GLY A 43 8.02 -7.99 -9.20
CA GLY A 43 8.37 -6.87 -10.10
C GLY A 43 8.86 -5.61 -9.39
N HIS A 44 9.28 -5.68 -8.12
CA HIS A 44 9.78 -4.51 -7.36
C HIS A 44 8.74 -3.38 -7.25
N LEU A 45 7.45 -3.73 -7.29
CA LEU A 45 6.36 -2.79 -7.25
C LEU A 45 6.16 -2.24 -5.84
N ASN A 46 5.96 -0.92 -5.69
CA ASN A 46 5.53 -0.31 -4.44
C ASN A 46 4.02 0.03 -4.47
N THR A 47 3.24 -0.89 -5.03
CA THR A 47 1.78 -0.81 -5.10
C THR A 47 1.18 -1.95 -4.29
N CYS A 48 0.13 -1.65 -3.52
CA CYS A 48 -0.54 -2.61 -2.66
C CYS A 48 -2.05 -2.49 -2.79
N ASP A 49 -2.78 -3.47 -2.26
CA ASP A 49 -4.23 -3.38 -2.16
C ASP A 49 -4.65 -2.18 -1.29
N VAL A 50 -5.50 -1.31 -1.84
CA VAL A 50 -5.84 -0.02 -1.22
C VAL A 50 -6.62 -0.14 0.10
N VAL A 51 -7.20 -1.31 0.38
CA VAL A 51 -7.98 -1.58 1.59
C VAL A 51 -7.13 -2.29 2.64
N THR A 52 -6.50 -3.40 2.26
CA THR A 52 -5.73 -4.28 3.16
C THR A 52 -4.27 -3.87 3.32
N GLY A 53 -3.72 -3.13 2.36
CA GLY A 53 -2.30 -2.76 2.29
C GLY A 53 -1.40 -3.88 1.80
N GLN A 54 -1.94 -5.03 1.41
CA GLN A 54 -1.15 -6.21 1.05
C GLN A 54 -0.38 -5.98 -0.27
N CYS A 55 0.94 -6.08 -0.21
CA CYS A 55 1.82 -6.05 -1.37
C CYS A 55 1.79 -7.40 -2.12
N PRO A 56 2.03 -7.40 -3.45
CA PRO A 56 2.07 -8.63 -4.25
C PRO A 56 3.38 -9.39 -4.01
N CYS A 57 3.44 -10.16 -2.93
CA CYS A 57 4.66 -10.85 -2.50
C CYS A 57 5.08 -12.00 -3.45
N LYS A 58 6.40 -12.21 -3.57
CA LYS A 58 6.97 -13.40 -4.22
C LYS A 58 6.61 -14.65 -3.41
N LEU A 59 6.49 -15.80 -4.08
CA LEU A 59 6.16 -17.07 -3.42
C LEU A 59 7.19 -17.50 -2.36
N THR A 60 8.43 -16.99 -2.44
CA THR A 60 9.50 -17.23 -1.46
C THR A 60 9.37 -16.41 -0.17
N THR A 61 8.52 -15.40 -0.17
CA THR A 61 8.14 -14.62 1.01
C THR A 61 6.78 -15.10 1.51
N LEU A 62 6.58 -15.11 2.83
CA LEU A 62 5.28 -15.48 3.39
C LEU A 62 4.23 -14.51 2.84
N ASN A 63 3.23 -15.04 2.14
CA ASN A 63 2.03 -14.32 1.69
C ASN A 63 1.18 -13.73 2.84
N SER A 64 1.65 -13.83 4.09
CA SER A 64 1.00 -13.31 5.29
C SER A 64 1.58 -11.99 5.79
N THR A 65 2.69 -11.48 5.23
CA THR A 65 3.19 -10.14 5.61
C THR A 65 2.70 -9.06 4.67
N ILE A 66 2.17 -8.00 5.24
CA ILE A 66 1.61 -6.86 4.49
C ILE A 66 2.65 -6.20 3.57
N ARG A 67 3.95 -6.23 3.94
CA ARG A 67 5.05 -5.57 3.23
C ARG A 67 6.02 -6.51 2.52
N CYS A 68 5.83 -7.83 2.55
CA CYS A 68 6.74 -8.82 1.97
C CYS A 68 8.19 -8.75 2.51
N ASP A 69 8.37 -8.28 3.74
CA ASP A 69 9.67 -8.08 4.38
C ASP A 69 10.17 -9.32 5.16
N ILE A 70 9.32 -10.35 5.31
CA ILE A 70 9.67 -11.59 6.00
C ILE A 70 9.75 -12.75 4.99
N CYS A 71 10.91 -13.41 4.99
CA CYS A 71 11.16 -14.62 4.20
C CYS A 71 10.44 -15.82 4.84
N ALA A 72 9.93 -16.74 4.02
CA ALA A 72 9.45 -18.02 4.54
C ALA A 72 10.67 -18.83 5.01
N ASP A 73 10.74 -19.13 6.32
CA ASP A 73 11.76 -20.03 6.86
C ASP A 73 11.51 -21.43 6.27
N GLY A 74 12.58 -22.04 5.76
CA GLY A 74 12.55 -23.29 4.99
C GLY A 74 12.28 -24.52 5.83
#